data_AF-A0A829D2R0-F1
#
_entry.id   AF-A0A829D2R0-F1
#
_cell.length_a   1.000
_cell.length_b   1.000
_cell.length_c   1.000
_cell.angle_alpha   90.00
_cell.angle_beta   90.00
_cell.angle_gamma   90.00
#
_symmetry.space_group_name_H-M   'P 1'
#
loop_
_entity.id
_entity.type
_entity.pdbx_description
1 polymer ?
#
loop_
_entity_poly.entity_id
_entity_poly.type
_entity_poly.pdbx_seq_one_letter_code
_entity_poly.pdbx_strand_id
1 'polypeptide(L)'
;MKRLQINIHQTTQIFKLSNRIFFTWKKNSIYFFLFIFFVFSNGCEWVQKTLVEVLGAPDKYKAEGNSSLLQPIYSGKDVTKERILISLEEVSSGFQQPTDIQFPPGETETFLVTEQKGTLRWGKVRKNETGILLTLNVLSESEQGLLGLAFHPDFLKNGKFYLNYVLKVNGKDTSRVSEWIASSPKELDKSKITAERIIMEVVQPYPNHNAGQLAFGPDHYLYIAWGDGG
;
A
#
# COMPACT_ATOMS: atom_id res chain seq x y z
N MET A 1 -26.59 76.16 51.44
CA MET A 1 -27.16 74.81 51.60
C MET A 1 -26.44 73.89 50.62
N LYS A 2 -25.72 72.88 51.14
CA LYS A 2 -25.01 71.75 50.48
C LYS A 2 -24.13 72.02 49.23
N ARG A 3 -22.81 72.02 49.46
CA ARG A 3 -21.78 71.63 48.47
C ARG A 3 -22.06 70.20 48.02
N LEU A 4 -22.08 69.96 46.71
CA LEU A 4 -21.76 68.68 46.10
C LEU A 4 -20.44 68.83 45.34
N GLN A 5 -19.37 68.29 45.92
CA GLN A 5 -18.22 67.83 45.16
C GLN A 5 -18.56 66.45 44.61
N ILE A 6 -18.39 66.25 43.31
CA ILE A 6 -18.35 64.92 42.71
C ILE A 6 -16.95 64.71 42.11
N ASN A 7 -16.37 63.60 42.56
CA ASN A 7 -15.03 63.11 42.34
C ASN A 7 -14.72 62.78 40.87
N ILE A 8 -13.50 63.13 40.45
CA ILE A 8 -12.87 62.66 39.21
C ILE A 8 -12.45 61.21 39.44
N HIS A 9 -13.37 60.25 39.28
CA HIS A 9 -13.06 58.82 39.33
C HIS A 9 -13.96 58.00 38.38
N GLN A 10 -14.05 58.41 37.11
CA GLN A 10 -14.71 57.61 36.06
C GLN A 10 -13.92 57.42 34.76
N THR A 11 -12.69 57.93 34.65
CA THR A 11 -11.88 57.79 33.42
C THR A 11 -10.88 56.62 33.42
N THR A 12 -10.77 55.84 34.50
CA THR A 12 -9.79 54.74 34.60
C THR A 12 -10.34 53.33 34.34
N GLN A 13 -11.66 53.13 34.28
CA GLN A 13 -12.23 51.81 33.97
C GLN A 13 -12.36 51.53 32.46
N ILE A 14 -12.60 52.56 31.63
CA ILE A 14 -12.80 52.39 30.19
C ILE A 14 -11.47 52.05 29.47
N PHE A 15 -10.34 52.62 29.92
CA PHE A 15 -9.01 52.31 29.38
C PHE A 15 -8.46 50.93 29.81
N LYS A 16 -8.93 50.35 30.93
CA LYS A 16 -8.54 49.00 31.36
C LYS A 16 -9.32 47.90 30.64
N LEU A 17 -10.58 48.16 30.26
CA LEU A 17 -11.35 47.23 29.43
C LEU A 17 -10.82 47.19 27.99
N SER A 18 -10.53 48.34 27.39
CA SER A 18 -10.02 48.39 26.00
C SER A 18 -8.65 47.71 25.86
N ASN A 19 -7.73 47.90 26.81
CA ASN A 19 -6.43 47.23 26.80
C ASN A 19 -6.51 45.73 27.11
N ARG A 20 -7.45 45.27 27.96
CA ARG A 20 -7.65 43.81 28.15
C ARG A 20 -8.23 43.15 26.90
N ILE A 21 -9.18 43.81 26.22
CA ILE A 21 -9.78 43.31 24.98
C ILE A 21 -8.78 43.35 23.82
N PHE A 22 -7.97 44.41 23.68
CA PHE A 22 -6.90 44.47 22.69
C PHE A 22 -5.79 43.45 22.94
N PHE A 23 -5.42 43.20 24.21
CA PHE A 23 -4.35 42.25 24.55
C PHE A 23 -4.80 40.79 24.40
N THR A 24 -6.08 40.49 24.67
CA THR A 24 -6.65 39.16 24.38
C THR A 24 -6.83 38.96 22.88
N TRP A 25 -7.22 39.98 22.10
CA TRP A 25 -7.26 39.89 20.63
C TRP A 25 -5.87 39.69 20.02
N LYS A 26 -4.84 40.40 20.51
CA LYS A 26 -3.46 40.27 20.00
C LYS A 26 -2.83 38.91 20.35
N LYS A 27 -3.08 38.38 21.57
CA LYS A 27 -2.65 37.03 21.94
C LYS A 27 -3.39 35.97 21.11
N ASN A 28 -4.70 36.05 21.00
CA ASN A 28 -5.49 35.09 20.21
C ASN A 28 -5.12 35.14 18.72
N SER A 29 -4.80 36.32 18.18
CA SER A 29 -4.30 36.49 16.82
C SER A 29 -2.91 35.87 16.62
N ILE A 30 -2.01 35.91 17.61
CA ILE A 30 -0.69 35.27 17.51
C ILE A 30 -0.80 33.75 17.58
N TYR A 31 -1.66 33.21 18.45
CA TYR A 31 -1.92 31.76 18.49
C TYR A 31 -2.63 31.27 17.23
N PHE A 32 -3.53 32.08 16.66
CA PHE A 32 -4.20 31.77 15.39
C PHE A 32 -3.21 31.80 14.21
N PHE A 33 -2.32 32.79 14.14
CA PHE A 33 -1.27 32.85 13.13
C PHE A 33 -0.20 31.76 13.31
N LEU A 34 0.18 31.42 14.55
CA LEU A 34 1.10 30.30 14.82
C LEU A 34 0.45 28.96 14.47
N PHE A 35 -0.84 28.78 14.75
CA PHE A 35 -1.60 27.58 14.37
C PHE A 35 -1.70 27.44 12.86
N ILE A 36 -2.02 28.53 12.15
CA ILE A 36 -2.04 28.56 10.68
C ILE A 36 -0.62 28.30 10.13
N PHE A 37 0.41 28.96 10.64
CA PHE A 37 1.79 28.75 10.17
C PHE A 37 2.26 27.31 10.41
N PHE A 38 1.89 26.69 11.54
CA PHE A 38 2.22 25.31 11.86
C PHE A 38 1.44 24.28 11.00
N VAL A 39 0.19 24.58 10.64
CA VAL A 39 -0.64 23.77 9.73
C VAL A 39 -0.16 23.90 8.28
N PHE A 40 0.28 25.09 7.86
CA PHE A 40 0.79 25.31 6.50
C PHE A 40 2.26 24.84 6.32
N SER A 41 3.07 24.77 7.38
CA SER A 41 4.46 24.29 7.28
C SER A 41 4.61 22.77 7.35
N ASN A 42 3.64 22.06 7.95
CA ASN A 42 3.72 20.59 8.14
C ASN A 42 2.74 19.80 7.26
N GLY A 43 2.01 20.47 6.37
CA GLY A 43 1.04 19.85 5.48
C GLY A 43 -0.18 19.26 6.21
N CYS A 44 -1.21 18.93 5.43
CA CYS A 44 -2.45 18.33 5.94
C CYS A 44 -2.22 16.92 6.57
N GLU A 45 -1.10 16.28 6.21
CA GLU A 45 -0.74 14.92 6.57
C GLU A 45 -0.51 14.73 8.08
N TRP A 46 0.15 15.68 8.75
CA TRP A 46 0.37 15.57 10.19
C TRP A 46 -0.94 15.71 10.98
N VAL A 47 -1.83 16.60 10.54
CA VAL A 47 -3.17 16.77 11.14
C VAL A 47 -4.00 15.51 10.91
N GLN A 48 -3.98 14.96 9.69
CA GLN A 48 -4.68 13.71 9.37
C GLN A 48 -4.16 12.53 10.21
N LYS A 49 -2.83 12.36 10.33
CA LYS A 49 -2.22 11.28 11.10
C LYS A 49 -2.51 11.40 12.60
N THR A 50 -2.43 12.61 13.13
CA THR A 50 -2.75 12.88 14.55
C THR A 50 -4.24 12.67 14.83
N LEU A 51 -5.13 13.07 13.93
CA LEU A 51 -6.57 12.81 14.05
C LEU A 51 -6.87 11.31 13.99
N VAL A 52 -6.21 10.56 13.10
CA VAL A 52 -6.34 9.09 13.00
C VAL A 52 -5.85 8.38 14.26
N GLU A 53 -4.71 8.80 14.82
CA GLU A 53 -4.15 8.22 16.06
C GLU A 53 -4.97 8.58 17.31
N VAL A 54 -5.43 9.83 17.43
CA VAL A 54 -6.17 10.32 18.62
C VAL A 54 -7.65 9.93 18.59
N LEU A 55 -8.30 9.93 17.42
CA LEU A 55 -9.71 9.57 17.27
C LEU A 55 -9.93 8.07 17.03
N GLY A 56 -8.86 7.27 17.02
CA GLY A 56 -8.99 5.82 17.03
C GLY A 56 -9.40 5.23 15.68
N ALA A 57 -8.85 5.74 14.59
CA ALA A 57 -8.88 5.08 13.28
C ALA A 57 -7.57 4.31 12.94
N PRO A 58 -6.83 3.64 13.85
CA PRO A 58 -5.98 2.58 13.38
C PRO A 58 -6.92 1.51 12.82
N ASP A 59 -6.99 1.41 11.50
CA ASP A 59 -7.88 0.51 10.77
C ASP A 59 -7.67 -0.94 11.23
N LYS A 60 -8.36 -1.32 12.31
CA LYS A 60 -8.81 -2.69 12.51
C LYS A 60 -9.99 -2.84 11.58
N TYR A 61 -9.69 -2.99 10.29
CA TYR A 61 -10.68 -3.39 9.30
C TYR A 61 -11.27 -4.71 9.78
N LYS A 62 -12.44 -4.65 10.40
CA LYS A 62 -13.27 -5.81 10.65
C LYS A 62 -14.22 -5.85 9.48
N ALA A 63 -14.32 -6.99 8.82
CA ALA A 63 -15.38 -7.22 7.86
C ALA A 63 -16.71 -6.80 8.52
N GLU A 64 -17.39 -5.81 7.94
CA GLU A 64 -18.71 -5.42 8.42
C GLU A 64 -19.70 -6.53 8.05
N GLY A 65 -20.43 -7.02 9.05
CA GLY A 65 -21.38 -8.11 8.90
C GLY A 65 -20.74 -9.51 8.95
N ASN A 66 -21.61 -10.51 8.95
CA ASN A 66 -21.21 -11.89 8.82
C ASN A 66 -21.26 -12.24 7.32
N SER A 67 -20.11 -12.47 6.69
CA SER A 67 -20.05 -12.83 5.26
C SER A 67 -20.86 -14.08 4.95
N SER A 68 -21.00 -14.99 5.91
CA SER A 68 -21.85 -16.18 5.80
C SER A 68 -23.36 -15.88 5.76
N LEU A 69 -23.77 -14.64 6.08
CA LEU A 69 -25.16 -14.18 6.02
C LEU A 69 -25.45 -13.30 4.79
N LEU A 70 -24.45 -13.00 3.96
CA LEU A 70 -24.66 -12.23 2.74
C LEU A 70 -25.43 -13.09 1.73
N GLN A 71 -26.71 -12.76 1.55
CA GLN A 71 -27.55 -13.35 0.50
C GLN A 71 -27.52 -12.43 -0.72
N PRO A 72 -27.13 -12.93 -1.91
CA PRO A 72 -27.14 -12.13 -3.12
C PRO A 72 -28.57 -11.72 -3.49
N ILE A 73 -28.79 -10.43 -3.72
CA ILE A 73 -30.07 -9.90 -4.22
C ILE A 73 -29.96 -9.77 -5.74
N TYR A 74 -30.75 -10.57 -6.45
CA TYR A 74 -30.82 -10.52 -7.91
C TYR A 74 -32.02 -9.69 -8.35
N SER A 75 -31.81 -8.81 -9.32
CA SER A 75 -32.86 -7.94 -9.85
C SER A 75 -32.80 -7.84 -11.37
N GLY A 76 -33.87 -7.34 -12.00
CA GLY A 76 -33.95 -7.17 -13.45
C GLY A 76 -33.72 -8.48 -14.22
N LYS A 77 -32.82 -8.44 -15.21
CA LYS A 77 -32.52 -9.59 -16.09
C LYS A 77 -31.82 -10.75 -15.37
N ASP A 78 -31.26 -10.51 -14.19
CA ASP A 78 -30.53 -11.54 -13.44
C ASP A 78 -31.46 -12.44 -12.61
N VAL A 79 -32.75 -12.06 -12.45
CA VAL A 79 -33.75 -12.90 -11.75
C VAL A 79 -33.96 -14.24 -12.45
N THR A 80 -33.87 -14.27 -13.78
CA THR A 80 -34.12 -15.46 -14.62
C THR A 80 -32.86 -16.17 -15.08
N LYS A 81 -31.66 -15.67 -14.73
CA LYS A 81 -30.41 -16.34 -15.11
C LYS A 81 -30.21 -17.61 -14.28
N GLU A 82 -29.63 -18.61 -14.92
CA GLU A 82 -29.17 -19.82 -14.23
C GLU A 82 -28.14 -19.43 -13.16
N ARG A 83 -28.28 -20.05 -11.98
CA ARG A 83 -27.45 -19.75 -10.82
C ARG A 83 -26.30 -20.74 -10.78
N ILE A 84 -25.08 -20.25 -10.98
CA ILE A 84 -23.87 -21.01 -10.72
C ILE A 84 -23.54 -20.83 -9.24
N LEU A 85 -23.58 -21.93 -8.48
CA LEU A 85 -23.13 -21.93 -7.10
C LEU A 85 -21.60 -21.98 -7.08
N ILE A 86 -20.99 -20.98 -6.45
CA ILE A 86 -19.55 -20.86 -6.30
C ILE A 86 -19.26 -20.96 -4.80
N SER A 87 -18.32 -21.84 -4.43
CA SER A 87 -17.78 -21.92 -3.08
C SER A 87 -16.29 -21.62 -3.09
N LEU A 88 -15.80 -20.96 -2.05
CA LEU A 88 -14.38 -20.78 -1.82
C LEU A 88 -13.86 -21.93 -0.96
N GLU A 89 -12.69 -22.43 -1.33
CA GLU A 89 -11.97 -23.41 -0.53
C GLU A 89 -10.55 -22.91 -0.29
N GLU A 90 -10.10 -22.99 0.96
CA GLU A 90 -8.74 -22.60 1.31
C GLU A 90 -7.76 -23.61 0.68
N VAL A 91 -6.89 -23.11 -0.20
CA VAL A 91 -5.84 -23.92 -0.84
C VAL A 91 -4.50 -23.82 -0.15
N SER A 92 -4.24 -22.71 0.56
CA SER A 92 -3.00 -22.45 1.30
C SER A 92 -3.18 -21.18 2.17
N SER A 93 -2.39 -21.05 3.23
CA SER A 93 -2.42 -19.89 4.14
C SER A 93 -1.03 -19.55 4.69
N GLY A 94 -0.92 -18.45 5.43
CA GLY A 94 0.33 -17.99 6.05
C GLY A 94 1.16 -17.00 5.23
N PHE A 95 0.64 -16.49 4.10
CA PHE A 95 1.27 -15.43 3.31
C PHE A 95 0.96 -14.04 3.87
N GLN A 96 1.93 -13.12 3.78
CA GLN A 96 1.83 -11.76 4.28
C GLN A 96 1.79 -10.77 3.12
N GLN A 97 0.69 -10.02 2.99
CA GLN A 97 0.49 -9.01 1.94
C GLN A 97 0.87 -9.56 0.53
N PRO A 98 0.23 -10.66 0.07
CA PRO A 98 0.52 -11.23 -1.23
C PRO A 98 0.14 -10.24 -2.34
N THR A 99 1.00 -10.10 -3.34
CA THR A 99 0.82 -9.17 -4.48
C THR A 99 0.59 -9.89 -5.81
N ASP A 100 1.10 -11.11 -5.96
CA ASP A 100 0.93 -11.96 -7.15
C ASP A 100 1.06 -13.44 -6.74
N ILE A 101 0.45 -14.32 -7.53
CA ILE A 101 0.56 -15.78 -7.42
C ILE A 101 0.64 -16.38 -8.82
N GLN A 102 1.68 -17.20 -9.06
CA GLN A 102 1.89 -17.84 -10.36
C GLN A 102 2.26 -19.31 -10.21
N PHE A 103 1.79 -20.12 -11.16
CA PHE A 103 2.18 -21.51 -11.32
C PHE A 103 3.23 -21.61 -12.45
N PRO A 104 4.31 -22.39 -12.26
CA PRO A 104 5.22 -22.69 -13.36
C PRO A 104 4.46 -23.36 -14.52
N PRO A 105 4.84 -23.11 -15.79
CA PRO A 105 4.21 -23.74 -16.93
C PRO A 105 4.19 -25.28 -16.80
N GLY A 106 2.99 -25.86 -16.84
CA GLY A 106 2.79 -27.30 -16.71
C GLY A 106 2.79 -27.84 -15.28
N GLU A 107 2.87 -26.98 -14.26
CA GLU A 107 2.69 -27.36 -12.86
C GLU A 107 1.29 -26.99 -12.35
N THR A 108 0.75 -27.82 -11.47
CA THR A 108 -0.59 -27.65 -10.87
C THR A 108 -0.58 -27.65 -9.36
N GLU A 109 0.51 -28.13 -8.74
CA GLU A 109 0.60 -28.24 -7.29
C GLU A 109 1.46 -27.16 -6.66
N THR A 110 2.63 -26.90 -7.25
CA THR A 110 3.59 -25.93 -6.71
C THR A 110 3.38 -24.56 -7.34
N PHE A 111 3.29 -23.52 -6.52
CA PHE A 111 3.17 -22.14 -6.95
C PHE A 111 4.18 -21.25 -6.24
N LEU A 112 4.39 -20.06 -6.78
CA LEU A 112 5.11 -18.98 -6.12
C LEU A 112 4.16 -17.82 -5.81
N VAL A 113 4.40 -17.17 -4.67
CA VAL A 113 3.70 -15.96 -4.22
C VAL A 113 4.73 -14.88 -3.97
N THR A 114 4.47 -13.68 -4.50
CA THR A 114 5.21 -12.48 -4.10
C THR A 114 4.53 -11.85 -2.91
N GLU A 115 5.32 -11.45 -1.91
CA GLU A 115 4.87 -10.67 -0.77
C GLU A 115 5.42 -9.25 -0.90
N GLN A 116 4.57 -8.25 -0.60
CA GLN A 116 4.89 -6.83 -0.80
C GLN A 116 6.25 -6.44 -0.22
N LYS A 117 6.62 -7.00 0.94
CA LYS A 117 7.89 -6.71 1.65
C LYS A 117 9.14 -7.38 1.05
N GLY A 118 9.04 -7.94 -0.16
CA GLY A 118 10.20 -8.44 -0.91
C GLY A 118 10.45 -9.93 -0.79
N THR A 119 9.56 -10.70 -0.16
CA THR A 119 9.70 -12.16 -0.06
C THR A 119 9.03 -12.83 -1.25
N LEU A 120 9.77 -13.69 -1.95
CA LEU A 120 9.21 -14.65 -2.89
C LEU A 120 9.07 -15.99 -2.16
N ARG A 121 7.85 -16.46 -1.96
CA ARG A 121 7.56 -17.72 -1.28
C ARG A 121 7.12 -18.78 -2.27
N TRP A 122 7.43 -20.04 -1.99
CA TRP A 122 6.79 -21.17 -2.65
C TRP A 122 5.70 -21.74 -1.73
N GLY A 123 4.68 -22.35 -2.34
CA GLY A 123 3.63 -23.08 -1.64
C GLY A 123 3.13 -24.27 -2.46
N LYS A 124 2.50 -25.22 -1.78
CA LYS A 124 1.82 -26.35 -2.43
C LYS A 124 0.32 -26.36 -2.12
N VAL A 125 -0.48 -26.50 -3.17
CA VAL A 125 -1.94 -26.57 -3.09
C VAL A 125 -2.36 -27.69 -2.13
N ARG A 126 -3.11 -27.36 -1.08
CA ARG A 126 -3.73 -28.27 -0.10
C ARG A 126 -2.77 -29.15 0.71
N LYS A 127 -1.46 -28.87 0.67
CA LYS A 127 -0.45 -29.64 1.43
C LYS A 127 0.03 -28.92 2.70
N ASN A 128 -0.39 -27.67 2.91
CA ASN A 128 0.08 -26.80 4.01
C ASN A 128 1.62 -26.69 4.07
N GLU A 129 2.28 -26.83 2.91
CA GLU A 129 3.72 -26.70 2.76
C GLU A 129 4.01 -25.35 2.11
N THR A 130 4.82 -24.53 2.78
CA THR A 130 5.33 -23.26 2.22
C THR A 130 6.78 -23.04 2.64
N GLY A 131 7.49 -22.21 1.88
CA GLY A 131 8.85 -21.80 2.22
C GLY A 131 9.25 -20.52 1.52
N ILE A 132 10.40 -19.97 1.91
CA ILE A 132 10.98 -18.78 1.27
C ILE A 132 11.94 -19.26 0.19
N LEU A 133 11.78 -18.74 -1.03
CA LEU A 133 12.67 -19.00 -2.15
C LEU A 133 13.73 -17.90 -2.31
N LEU A 134 13.32 -16.63 -2.12
CA LEU A 134 14.17 -15.45 -2.26
C LEU A 134 13.64 -14.32 -1.37
N THR A 135 14.55 -13.48 -0.88
CA THR A 135 14.20 -12.23 -0.18
C THR A 135 14.98 -11.08 -0.83
N LEU A 136 14.25 -10.02 -1.19
CA LEU A 136 14.77 -8.81 -1.81
C LEU A 136 14.63 -7.63 -0.85
N ASN A 137 15.61 -6.72 -0.87
CA ASN A 137 15.47 -5.43 -0.19
C ASN A 137 14.71 -4.47 -1.11
N VAL A 138 13.43 -4.27 -0.81
CA VAL A 138 12.51 -3.45 -1.59
C VAL A 138 12.00 -2.27 -0.76
N LEU A 139 11.53 -1.23 -1.44
CA LEU A 139 10.64 -0.27 -0.82
C LEU A 139 9.24 -0.89 -0.72
N SER A 140 8.50 -0.56 0.33
CA SER A 140 7.17 -1.13 0.60
C SER A 140 6.20 -0.11 1.19
N GLU A 141 6.41 1.17 0.87
CA GLU A 141 5.48 2.23 1.23
C GLU A 141 4.35 2.28 0.19
N SER A 142 3.09 2.39 0.64
CA SER A 142 1.90 2.42 -0.23
C SER A 142 1.81 1.24 -1.21
N GLU A 143 1.97 1.45 -2.53
CA GLU A 143 1.88 0.41 -3.57
C GLU A 143 3.24 -0.16 -3.97
N GLN A 144 4.33 0.34 -3.39
CA GLN A 144 5.67 -0.20 -3.63
C GLN A 144 5.78 -1.61 -3.05
N GLY A 145 6.72 -2.39 -3.59
CA GLY A 145 7.01 -3.72 -3.08
C GLY A 145 7.67 -4.62 -4.10
N LEU A 146 7.64 -5.92 -3.83
CA LEU A 146 7.69 -6.95 -4.85
C LEU A 146 6.27 -7.17 -5.37
N LEU A 147 6.04 -6.91 -6.66
CA LEU A 147 4.70 -6.65 -7.21
C LEU A 147 4.27 -7.64 -8.29
N GLY A 148 5.20 -8.15 -9.10
CA GLY A 148 4.85 -9.02 -10.21
C GLY A 148 5.84 -10.15 -10.43
N LEU A 149 5.32 -11.27 -10.91
CA LEU A 149 6.06 -12.47 -11.23
C LEU A 149 5.60 -13.00 -12.60
N ALA A 150 6.55 -13.44 -13.42
CA ALA A 150 6.24 -14.24 -14.60
C ALA A 150 7.27 -15.34 -14.82
N PHE A 151 6.83 -16.54 -15.14
CA PHE A 151 7.72 -17.60 -15.60
C PHE A 151 7.96 -17.47 -17.10
N HIS A 152 9.20 -17.74 -17.53
CA HIS A 152 9.47 -17.92 -18.95
C HIS A 152 8.65 -19.11 -19.49
N PRO A 153 8.13 -19.08 -20.74
CA PRO A 153 7.35 -20.19 -21.30
C PRO A 153 8.09 -21.55 -21.25
N ASP A 154 9.40 -21.54 -21.50
CA ASP A 154 10.30 -22.70 -21.33
C ASP A 154 10.91 -22.86 -19.92
N PHE A 155 10.28 -22.37 -18.87
CA PHE A 155 10.84 -22.39 -17.49
C PHE A 155 11.36 -23.76 -17.05
N LEU A 156 10.64 -24.86 -17.36
CA LEU A 156 11.07 -26.21 -17.00
C LEU A 156 12.39 -26.64 -17.66
N LYS A 157 12.81 -25.97 -18.74
CA LYS A 157 14.07 -26.24 -19.46
C LYS A 157 15.18 -25.27 -19.03
N ASN A 158 14.86 -24.00 -18.79
CA ASN A 158 15.85 -22.94 -18.62
C ASN A 158 15.90 -22.32 -17.21
N GLY A 159 14.92 -22.61 -16.35
CA GLY A 159 14.82 -22.08 -15.00
C GLY A 159 14.51 -20.58 -14.90
N LYS A 160 14.17 -19.92 -16.02
CA LYS A 160 14.05 -18.45 -16.07
C LYS A 160 12.68 -17.95 -15.60
N PHE A 161 12.70 -16.98 -14.71
CA PHE A 161 11.52 -16.23 -14.29
C PHE A 161 11.87 -14.76 -14.10
N TYR A 162 10.87 -13.91 -13.97
CA TYR A 162 11.01 -12.46 -13.95
C TYR A 162 10.27 -11.91 -12.76
N LEU A 163 10.87 -10.93 -12.09
CA LEU A 163 10.28 -10.21 -10.98
C LEU A 163 10.20 -8.72 -11.28
N ASN A 164 9.10 -8.08 -10.90
CA ASN A 164 8.92 -6.64 -10.88
C ASN A 164 8.88 -6.16 -9.41
N TYR A 165 9.79 -5.26 -9.05
CA TYR A 165 9.89 -4.74 -7.68
C TYR A 165 10.43 -3.32 -7.64
N VAL A 166 10.10 -2.60 -6.57
CA VAL A 166 10.52 -1.22 -6.36
C VAL A 166 11.67 -1.15 -5.35
N LEU A 167 12.74 -0.43 -5.69
CA LEU A 167 13.89 -0.21 -4.81
C LEU A 167 14.50 1.18 -5.03
N LYS A 168 15.39 1.61 -4.13
CA LYS A 168 16.20 2.81 -4.36
C LYS A 168 17.39 2.49 -5.28
N VAL A 169 17.47 3.20 -6.40
CA VAL A 169 18.62 3.21 -7.30
C VAL A 169 19.14 4.64 -7.38
N ASN A 170 20.40 4.84 -6.97
CA ASN A 170 21.03 6.18 -6.94
C ASN A 170 20.18 7.24 -6.20
N GLY A 171 19.53 6.83 -5.10
CA GLY A 171 18.68 7.69 -4.27
C GLY A 171 17.26 7.91 -4.78
N LYS A 172 16.89 7.34 -5.95
CA LYS A 172 15.56 7.48 -6.55
C LYS A 172 14.78 6.17 -6.43
N ASP A 173 13.50 6.28 -6.13
CA ASP A 173 12.57 5.15 -6.15
C ASP A 173 12.42 4.71 -7.60
N THR A 174 12.65 3.42 -7.85
CA THR A 174 12.79 2.86 -9.19
C THR A 174 12.11 1.52 -9.22
N SER A 175 11.18 1.32 -10.15
CA SER A 175 10.71 -0.02 -10.45
C SER A 175 11.69 -0.72 -11.37
N ARG A 176 12.00 -1.97 -11.04
CA ARG A 176 12.96 -2.80 -11.74
C ARG A 176 12.31 -4.12 -12.15
N VAL A 177 12.51 -4.49 -13.41
CA VAL A 177 12.25 -5.84 -13.89
C VAL A 177 13.58 -6.55 -14.09
N SER A 178 13.74 -7.69 -13.42
CA SER A 178 14.93 -8.55 -13.52
C SER A 178 14.56 -9.98 -13.90
N GLU A 179 15.38 -10.60 -14.75
CA GLU A 179 15.39 -12.05 -15.01
C GLU A 179 16.21 -12.75 -13.92
N TRP A 180 15.69 -13.88 -13.44
CA TRP A 180 16.29 -14.73 -12.43
C TRP A 180 16.32 -16.18 -12.88
N ILE A 181 17.23 -16.98 -12.32
CA ILE A 181 17.38 -18.41 -12.66
C ILE A 181 17.23 -19.28 -11.42
N ALA A 182 16.22 -20.15 -11.46
CA ALA A 182 16.03 -21.27 -10.54
C ALA A 182 16.91 -22.46 -10.95
N SER A 183 17.77 -22.94 -10.05
CA SER A 183 18.67 -24.08 -10.31
C SER A 183 17.94 -25.39 -10.61
N SER A 184 16.74 -25.56 -10.05
CA SER A 184 15.98 -26.81 -10.10
C SER A 184 14.51 -26.50 -10.43
N PRO A 185 14.17 -26.15 -11.68
CA PRO A 185 12.81 -25.70 -12.02
C PRO A 185 11.71 -26.75 -11.80
N LYS A 186 12.07 -28.04 -11.77
CA LYS A 186 11.14 -29.14 -11.45
C LYS A 186 10.92 -29.36 -9.95
N GLU A 187 11.78 -28.79 -9.11
CA GLU A 187 11.78 -28.94 -7.65
C GLU A 187 11.99 -27.55 -7.04
N LEU A 188 11.04 -26.65 -7.27
CA LEU A 188 11.13 -25.24 -6.85
C LEU A 188 11.33 -25.08 -5.35
N ASP A 189 10.74 -25.97 -4.55
CA ASP A 189 10.88 -26.00 -3.09
C ASP A 189 12.33 -26.27 -2.61
N LYS A 190 13.16 -26.86 -3.47
CA LYS A 190 14.59 -27.12 -3.23
C LYS A 190 15.52 -26.28 -4.10
N SER A 191 14.95 -25.44 -4.97
CA SER A 191 15.72 -24.66 -5.93
C SER A 191 16.47 -23.53 -5.23
N LYS A 192 17.69 -23.25 -5.70
CA LYS A 192 18.42 -22.02 -5.38
C LYS A 192 18.19 -21.00 -6.48
N ILE A 193 18.14 -19.72 -6.12
CA ILE A 193 18.16 -18.63 -7.09
C ILE A 193 19.61 -18.20 -7.31
N THR A 194 20.07 -18.26 -8.56
CA THR A 194 21.53 -18.26 -8.85
C THR A 194 22.02 -17.07 -9.66
N ALA A 195 21.14 -16.27 -10.26
CA ALA A 195 21.51 -15.12 -11.08
C ALA A 195 20.42 -14.05 -11.06
N GLU A 196 20.83 -12.79 -11.20
CA GLU A 196 19.98 -11.64 -11.52
C GLU A 196 20.50 -11.00 -12.82
N ARG A 197 19.63 -10.75 -13.79
CA ARG A 197 19.91 -9.89 -14.94
C ARG A 197 18.84 -8.82 -15.05
N ILE A 198 19.22 -7.56 -14.81
CA ILE A 198 18.34 -6.41 -14.96
C ILE A 198 17.89 -6.30 -16.43
N ILE A 199 16.58 -6.25 -16.66
CA ILE A 199 15.97 -6.10 -17.98
C ILE A 199 15.59 -4.64 -18.22
N MET A 200 14.98 -4.01 -17.21
CA MET A 200 14.46 -2.64 -17.32
C MET A 200 14.40 -1.96 -15.95
N GLU A 201 14.62 -0.65 -15.95
CA GLU A 201 14.42 0.22 -14.79
C GLU A 201 13.65 1.47 -15.20
N VAL A 202 12.67 1.86 -14.38
CA VAL A 202 11.88 3.06 -14.58
C VAL A 202 11.79 3.79 -13.24
N VAL A 203 12.20 5.06 -13.20
CA VAL A 203 12.07 5.90 -12.01
C VAL A 203 10.59 6.16 -11.73
N GLN A 204 10.16 5.94 -10.49
CA GLN A 204 8.81 6.16 -10.00
C GLN A 204 8.86 7.22 -8.88
N PRO A 205 8.51 8.49 -9.16
CA PRO A 205 8.74 9.58 -8.21
C PRO A 205 7.85 9.51 -6.96
N TYR A 206 6.71 8.83 -7.03
CA TYR A 206 5.79 8.64 -5.91
C TYR A 206 5.56 7.15 -5.57
N PRO A 207 5.12 6.82 -4.35
CA PRO A 207 4.98 5.45 -3.88
C PRO A 207 3.67 4.76 -4.34
N ASN A 208 2.89 5.42 -5.20
CA ASN A 208 1.64 4.92 -5.77
C ASN A 208 1.71 4.90 -7.31
N HIS A 209 0.73 4.24 -7.91
CA HIS A 209 0.62 4.00 -9.34
C HIS A 209 1.87 3.30 -9.90
N ASN A 210 2.38 2.28 -9.19
CA ASN A 210 3.56 1.54 -9.65
C ASN A 210 3.20 0.41 -10.64
N ALA A 211 1.93 0.00 -10.68
CA ALA A 211 1.47 -1.22 -11.35
C ALA A 211 2.29 -2.45 -10.89
N GLY A 212 2.68 -3.36 -11.78
CA GLY A 212 3.46 -4.52 -11.35
C GLY A 212 3.37 -5.74 -12.25
N GLN A 213 2.22 -5.92 -12.90
CA GLN A 213 1.91 -7.16 -13.63
C GLN A 213 2.96 -7.48 -14.69
N LEU A 214 3.40 -8.74 -14.69
CA LEU A 214 4.20 -9.35 -15.74
C LEU A 214 3.41 -10.48 -16.38
N ALA A 215 3.55 -10.66 -17.69
CA ALA A 215 2.99 -11.81 -18.39
C ALA A 215 3.76 -12.11 -19.67
N PHE A 216 3.89 -13.38 -20.02
CA PHE A 216 4.27 -13.77 -21.37
C PHE A 216 3.03 -13.94 -22.23
N GLY A 217 3.02 -13.29 -23.39
CA GLY A 217 1.97 -13.48 -24.39
C GLY A 217 2.13 -14.77 -25.19
N PRO A 218 1.11 -15.18 -25.96
CA PRO A 218 1.20 -16.32 -26.87
C PRO A 218 2.21 -16.12 -28.01
N ASP A 219 2.66 -14.89 -28.21
CA ASP A 219 3.71 -14.46 -29.14
C ASP A 219 5.13 -14.54 -28.56
N HIS A 220 5.27 -15.06 -27.33
CA HIS A 220 6.53 -15.20 -26.60
C HIS A 220 7.21 -13.90 -26.18
N TYR A 221 6.51 -12.75 -26.21
CA TYR A 221 7.01 -11.51 -25.63
C TYR A 221 6.66 -11.39 -24.15
N LEU A 222 7.56 -10.77 -23.38
CA LEU A 222 7.30 -10.35 -22.01
C LEU A 222 6.60 -8.99 -22.03
N TYR A 223 5.35 -8.96 -21.55
CA TYR A 223 4.56 -7.76 -21.32
C TYR A 223 4.79 -7.27 -19.90
N ILE A 224 5.09 -5.98 -19.77
CA ILE A 224 5.39 -5.32 -18.50
C ILE A 224 4.39 -4.18 -18.32
N ALA A 225 3.55 -4.27 -17.29
CA ALA A 225 2.63 -3.20 -16.92
C ALA A 225 3.32 -2.20 -15.99
N TRP A 226 3.26 -0.93 -16.37
CA TRP A 226 3.77 0.21 -15.60
C TRP A 226 2.64 1.17 -15.31
N GLY A 227 2.63 1.74 -14.10
CA GLY A 227 1.84 2.94 -13.88
C GLY A 227 2.66 4.20 -14.17
N ASP A 228 1.99 5.34 -14.10
CA ASP A 228 2.56 6.66 -14.37
C ASP A 228 3.46 7.18 -13.25
N GLY A 229 3.41 6.55 -12.07
CA GLY A 229 4.24 6.87 -10.93
C GLY A 229 3.75 7.99 -10.05
N GLY A 230 2.46 8.37 -10.17
CA GLY A 230 1.77 9.37 -9.36
C GLY A 230 1.70 10.76 -9.97
#